data_AF-A0A432FLZ2-F1
#
_entry.id   AF-A0A432FLZ2-F1
#
_cell.length_a   1.000
_cell.length_b   1.000
_cell.length_c   1.000
_cell.angle_alpha   90.00
_cell.angle_beta   90.00
_cell.angle_gamma   90.00
#
_symmetry.space_group_name_H-M   'P 1'
#
loop_
_entity.id
_entity.type
_entity.pdbx_description
1 polymer ?
#
loop_
_entity_poly.entity_id
_entity_poly.type
_entity_poly.pdbx_seq_one_letter_code
_entity_poly.pdbx_strand_id
1 'polypeptide(L)'
;MEVDALYGMLKAQATTPPRFREECSGCHESAAGLVRERMILRDGVLYSRITDEPIEDLLDGHADTQEGDVKFFTRVLTRIANEVYRL
;
A
#
# COMPACT_ATOMS: atom_id res chain seq x y z
N MET A 1 13.38 -23.43 -18.34
CA MET A 1 11.92 -23.32 -18.13
C MET A 1 11.57 -22.86 -16.72
N GLU A 2 12.03 -23.51 -15.64
CA GLU A 2 11.74 -23.09 -14.26
C GLU A 2 12.61 -21.89 -13.79
N VAL A 3 13.90 -21.90 -14.16
CA VAL A 3 14.84 -20.81 -13.86
C VAL A 3 14.45 -19.50 -14.56
N ASP A 4 13.94 -19.57 -15.79
CA ASP A 4 13.58 -18.39 -16.59
C ASP A 4 12.37 -17.65 -15.99
N ALA A 5 11.38 -18.41 -15.48
CA ALA A 5 10.20 -17.85 -14.82
C ALA A 5 10.58 -17.16 -13.49
N LEU A 6 11.43 -17.81 -12.69
CA LEU A 6 11.93 -17.23 -11.44
C LEU A 6 12.76 -15.96 -11.70
N TYR A 7 13.65 -16.00 -12.69
CA TYR A 7 14.44 -14.85 -13.10
C TYR A 7 13.55 -13.68 -13.54
N GLY A 8 12.52 -13.95 -14.36
CA GLY A 8 11.56 -12.94 -14.81
C GLY A 8 10.82 -12.28 -13.64
N MET A 9 10.38 -13.06 -12.66
CA MET A 9 9.70 -12.56 -11.47
C MET A 9 10.61 -11.69 -10.61
N LEU A 10 11.82 -12.16 -10.29
CA LEU A 10 12.78 -11.42 -9.48
C LEU A 10 13.22 -10.12 -10.16
N LYS A 11 13.43 -10.16 -11.49
CA LYS A 11 13.73 -8.96 -12.27
C LYS A 11 12.59 -7.95 -12.17
N ALA A 12 11.34 -8.39 -12.35
CA ALA A 12 10.18 -7.50 -12.23
C ALA A 12 10.10 -6.84 -10.83
N GLN A 13 10.37 -7.59 -9.75
CA GLN A 13 10.43 -7.04 -8.40
C GLN A 13 11.56 -6.01 -8.25
N ALA A 14 12.76 -6.32 -8.74
CA ALA A 14 13.92 -5.43 -8.64
C ALA A 14 13.76 -4.14 -9.46
N THR A 15 12.99 -4.17 -10.55
CA THR A 15 12.76 -3.00 -11.42
C THR A 15 11.46 -2.28 -11.13
N THR A 16 10.61 -2.78 -10.22
CA THR A 16 9.37 -2.09 -9.84
C THR A 16 9.72 -0.89 -8.95
N PRO A 17 9.33 0.35 -9.31
CA PRO A 17 9.62 1.51 -8.48
C PRO A 17 9.00 1.36 -7.08
N PRO A 18 9.75 1.66 -6.00
CA PRO A 18 9.25 1.58 -4.64
C PRO A 18 8.39 2.82 -4.31
N ARG A 19 7.32 3.07 -5.08
CA ARG A 19 6.51 4.30 -5.04
C ARG A 19 6.13 4.77 -3.64
N PHE A 20 5.74 3.87 -2.72
CA PHE A 20 5.45 4.28 -1.33
C PHE A 20 6.65 4.95 -0.66
N ARG A 21 7.85 4.40 -0.83
CA ARG A 21 9.08 4.98 -0.29
C ARG A 21 9.40 6.32 -0.96
N GLU A 22 9.14 6.46 -2.25
CA GLU A 22 9.46 7.68 -3.00
C GLU A 22 8.46 8.81 -2.73
N GLU A 23 7.19 8.49 -2.56
CA GLU A 23 6.09 9.46 -2.56
C GLU A 23 5.48 9.67 -1.17
N CYS A 24 5.52 8.67 -0.27
CA CYS A 24 4.89 8.74 1.04
C CYS A 24 5.88 8.89 2.21
N SER A 25 7.19 8.71 1.97
CA SER A 25 8.19 8.68 3.06
C SER A 25 8.48 10.02 3.71
N GLY A 26 8.05 11.13 3.10
CA GLY A 26 8.13 12.45 3.71
C GLY A 26 7.32 12.56 5.01
N CYS A 27 6.25 11.76 5.14
CA CYS A 27 5.38 11.74 6.33
C CYS A 27 5.30 10.37 7.01
N HIS A 28 5.63 9.28 6.33
CA HIS A 28 5.44 7.92 6.83
C HIS A 28 6.70 7.07 6.72
N GLU A 29 7.13 6.44 7.82
CA GLU A 29 8.35 5.64 7.82
C GLU A 29 8.27 4.39 6.93
N SER A 30 7.18 3.62 7.02
CA SER A 30 6.95 2.44 6.18
C SER A 30 5.46 2.13 6.01
N ALA A 31 5.10 1.51 4.89
CA ALA A 31 3.72 1.12 4.61
C ALA A 31 3.21 0.10 5.64
N ALA A 32 4.05 -0.87 6.02
CA ALA A 32 3.68 -1.88 7.00
C ALA A 32 3.50 -1.29 8.41
N GLY A 33 4.35 -0.35 8.82
CA GLY A 33 4.19 0.38 10.09
C GLY A 33 2.90 1.20 10.09
N LEU A 34 2.68 1.98 9.03
CA LEU A 34 1.47 2.79 8.85
C LEU A 34 0.19 1.94 8.95
N VAL A 35 0.14 0.82 8.24
CA VAL A 35 -0.99 -0.12 8.28
C VAL A 35 -1.19 -0.69 9.68
N ARG A 36 -0.11 -1.16 10.35
CA ARG A 36 -0.20 -1.73 11.70
C ARG A 36 -0.77 -0.75 12.71
N GLU A 37 -0.35 0.50 12.63
CA GLU A 37 -0.64 1.51 13.65
C GLU A 37 -1.98 2.20 13.40
N ARG A 38 -2.27 2.55 12.14
CA ARG A 38 -3.29 3.55 11.81
C ARG A 38 -4.48 2.99 11.05
N MET A 39 -4.45 1.74 10.60
CA MET A 39 -5.47 1.19 9.71
C MET A 39 -6.14 -0.06 10.26
N ILE A 40 -7.31 -0.40 9.76
CA ILE A 40 -8.02 -1.65 10.05
C ILE A 40 -8.73 -2.14 8.79
N LEU A 41 -8.64 -3.44 8.51
CA LEU A 41 -9.34 -4.05 7.38
C LEU A 41 -10.67 -4.63 7.87
N ARG A 42 -11.78 -4.20 7.26
CA ARG A 42 -13.15 -4.70 7.56
C ARG A 42 -13.85 -5.01 6.25
N ASP A 43 -14.33 -6.24 6.10
CA ASP A 43 -15.07 -6.68 4.90
C ASP A 43 -14.35 -6.38 3.58
N GLY A 44 -13.01 -6.45 3.58
CA GLY A 44 -12.17 -6.18 2.41
C GLY A 44 -11.88 -4.70 2.13
N VAL A 45 -12.45 -3.79 2.90
CA VAL A 45 -12.22 -2.33 2.80
C VAL A 45 -11.28 -1.89 3.93
N LEU A 46 -10.27 -1.09 3.57
CA LEU A 46 -9.30 -0.56 4.52
C LEU A 46 -9.80 0.77 5.06
N TYR A 47 -9.87 0.88 6.39
CA TYR A 47 -10.33 2.07 7.09
C TYR A 47 -9.21 2.66 7.96
N SER A 48 -9.29 3.97 8.18
CA SER A 48 -8.51 4.65 9.22
C SER A 48 -9.05 4.29 10.60
N ARG A 49 -8.16 3.99 11.55
CA ARG A 49 -8.52 3.83 12.97
C ARG A 49 -8.80 5.16 13.67
N ILE A 50 -8.39 6.27 13.07
CA ILE A 50 -8.51 7.60 13.68
C ILE A 50 -9.87 8.20 13.34
N THR A 51 -10.26 8.16 12.06
CA THR A 51 -11.46 8.83 11.56
C THR A 51 -12.60 7.86 11.22
N ASP A 52 -12.33 6.56 11.17
CA ASP A 52 -13.26 5.51 10.70
C ASP A 52 -13.70 5.66 9.23
N GLU A 53 -12.97 6.46 8.45
CA GLU A 53 -13.22 6.64 7.02
C GLU A 53 -12.42 5.64 6.17
N PRO A 54 -12.92 5.26 4.97
CA PRO A 54 -12.15 4.50 4.00
C PRO A 54 -10.84 5.20 3.64
N ILE A 55 -9.77 4.42 3.48
CA ILE A 55 -8.46 4.97 3.08
C ILE A 55 -8.51 5.58 1.67
N GLU A 56 -9.35 5.06 0.78
CA GLU A 56 -9.55 5.64 -0.56
C GLU A 56 -9.99 7.11 -0.48
N ASP A 57 -10.94 7.42 0.41
CA ASP A 57 -11.46 8.77 0.60
C ASP A 57 -10.43 9.70 1.26
N LEU A 58 -9.65 9.18 2.21
CA LEU A 58 -8.58 9.94 2.87
C LEU A 58 -7.38 10.23 1.97
N LEU A 59 -7.18 9.43 0.94
CA LEU A 59 -6.13 9.66 -0.05
C LEU A 59 -6.55 10.69 -1.09
N ASP A 60 -7.83 11.05 -1.22
CA ASP A 60 -8.24 12.12 -2.12
C ASP A 60 -7.67 13.47 -1.64
N GLY A 61 -6.78 14.06 -2.44
CA GLY A 61 -6.07 15.30 -2.08
C GLY A 61 -4.93 15.16 -1.06
N HIS A 62 -4.53 13.94 -0.68
CA HIS A 62 -3.42 13.71 0.24
C HIS A 62 -2.07 13.75 -0.47
N ALA A 63 -1.21 14.74 -0.19
CA ALA A 63 0.10 14.87 -0.84
C ALA A 63 0.02 14.89 -2.38
N ASP A 64 -0.98 15.62 -2.92
CA ASP A 64 -1.25 15.76 -4.35
C ASP A 64 -1.53 14.44 -5.11
N THR A 65 -1.97 13.38 -4.41
CA THR A 65 -2.40 12.14 -5.06
C THR A 65 -3.59 12.36 -5.98
N GLN A 66 -3.46 11.87 -7.22
CA GLN A 66 -4.54 11.89 -8.20
C GLN A 66 -5.32 10.57 -8.14
N GLU A 67 -6.49 10.49 -8.80
CA GLU A 67 -7.36 9.30 -8.77
C GLU A 67 -6.62 7.99 -9.09
N GLY A 68 -5.68 8.02 -10.05
CA GLY A 68 -4.86 6.86 -10.40
C GLY A 68 -3.91 6.41 -9.27
N ASP A 69 -3.39 7.36 -8.49
CA ASP A 69 -2.50 7.11 -7.36
C ASP A 69 -3.28 6.61 -6.15
N VAL A 70 -4.45 7.19 -5.90
CA VAL A 70 -5.38 6.75 -4.85
C VAL A 70 -5.69 5.26 -5.00
N LYS A 71 -6.09 4.83 -6.21
CA LYS A 71 -6.37 3.41 -6.50
C LYS A 71 -5.14 2.52 -6.34
N PHE A 72 -3.97 3.01 -6.76
CA PHE A 72 -2.71 2.28 -6.62
C PHE A 72 -2.34 2.07 -5.14
N PHE A 73 -2.29 3.15 -4.35
CA PHE A 73 -1.89 3.09 -2.95
C PHE A 73 -2.90 2.34 -2.09
N THR A 74 -4.20 2.54 -2.32
CA THR A 74 -5.25 1.76 -1.64
C THR A 74 -5.07 0.26 -1.86
N ARG A 75 -4.75 -0.17 -3.09
CA ARG A 75 -4.47 -1.58 -3.40
C ARG A 75 -3.21 -2.09 -2.68
N VAL A 76 -2.13 -1.32 -2.71
CA VAL A 76 -0.86 -1.67 -2.05
C VAL A 76 -1.07 -1.81 -0.53
N LEU A 77 -1.71 -0.83 0.10
CA LEU A 77 -1.97 -0.83 1.54
C LEU A 77 -2.92 -1.96 1.95
N THR A 78 -3.95 -2.23 1.15
CA THR A 78 -4.89 -3.34 1.40
C THR A 78 -4.19 -4.70 1.30
N ARG A 79 -3.30 -4.88 0.33
CA ARG A 79 -2.46 -6.09 0.25
C ARG A 79 -1.60 -6.24 1.50
N ILE A 80 -0.90 -5.17 1.90
CA ILE A 80 -0.04 -5.17 3.09
C ILE A 80 -0.86 -5.45 4.35
N ALA A 81 -2.08 -4.91 4.47
CA ALA A 81 -2.99 -5.21 5.57
C ALA A 81 -3.33 -6.69 5.67
N ASN A 82 -3.60 -7.34 4.53
CA ASN A 82 -3.81 -8.79 4.50
C ASN A 82 -2.58 -9.59 4.92
N GLU A 83 -1.36 -9.11 4.64
CA GLU A 83 -0.12 -9.76 5.05
C GLU A 83 0.18 -9.51 6.55
N VAL A 84 -0.07 -8.29 7.03
CA VAL A 84 0.23 -7.84 8.38
C VAL A 84 -0.74 -8.40 9.42
N TYR A 85 -2.04 -8.45 9.14
CA TYR A 85 -3.06 -8.88 10.12
C TYR A 85 -3.32 -10.39 10.12
N ARG A 86 -2.72 -11.14 9.19
CA ARG A 86 -2.74 -12.62 9.21
C ARG A 86 -1.62 -13.23 10.06
N LEU A 87 -0.69 -12.40 10.53
CA LEU A 87 0.37 -12.75 11.47
C LEU A 87 -0.12 -12.57 12.91
#